data_AF-A0A968XMH8-F1
#
_entry.id   AF-A0A968XMH8-F1
#
_cell.length_a   1.000
_cell.length_b   1.000
_cell.length_c   1.000
_cell.angle_alpha   90.00
_cell.angle_beta   90.00
_cell.angle_gamma   90.00
#
_symmetry.space_group_name_H-M   'P 1'
#
loop_
_entity.id
_entity.type
_entity.pdbx_description
1 polymer ?
#
loop_
_entity_poly.entity_id
_entity_poly.type
_entity_poly.pdbx_seq_one_letter_code
_entity_poly.pdbx_strand_id
1 'polypeptide(L)'
;MAVPGEEQGLLGAAYYAEQAKVNKVNIEAMFTNDIVGGAMKFKNSPDRNKVRIFSEGVPSDETPQQANTRRSVGGENDSASRQLARYIKEQSDKYLKNFSPWIIYRRDRYGRGGDHIPFLERGFTAIRITEPNEDYTRQHQNL
;
A
#
# COMPACT_ATOMS: atom_id res chain seq x y z
N MET A 1 9.71 -3.38 -9.29
CA MET A 1 10.96 -2.64 -9.04
C MET A 1 11.54 -3.16 -7.73
N ALA A 2 12.85 -3.31 -7.63
CA ALA A 2 13.52 -3.58 -6.36
C ALA A 2 14.29 -2.30 -5.98
N VAL A 3 13.97 -1.70 -4.84
CA VAL A 3 14.62 -0.49 -4.36
C VAL A 3 15.47 -0.81 -3.13
N PRO A 4 16.74 -0.37 -3.08
CA PRO A 4 17.56 -0.50 -1.89
C PRO A 4 17.14 0.53 -0.83
N GLY A 5 17.48 0.27 0.44
CA GLY A 5 17.34 1.26 1.51
C GLY A 5 15.93 1.42 2.10
N GLU A 6 15.06 0.41 1.97
CA GLU A 6 13.78 0.32 2.70
C GLU A 6 14.03 0.43 4.21
N GLU A 7 14.99 -0.35 4.74
CA GLU A 7 15.43 -0.32 6.15
C GLU A 7 16.13 0.97 6.60
N GLN A 8 16.47 1.86 5.67
CA GLN A 8 17.13 3.15 5.94
C GLN A 8 16.14 4.32 5.86
N GLY A 9 14.83 4.04 5.88
CA GLY A 9 13.78 5.05 5.74
C GLY A 9 13.33 5.26 4.30
N LEU A 10 13.24 4.18 3.51
CA LEU A 10 12.64 4.18 2.17
C LEU A 10 13.40 5.04 1.13
N LEU A 11 14.72 5.22 1.32
CA LEU A 11 15.51 6.16 0.50
C LEU A 11 15.46 5.84 -1.00
N GLY A 12 15.52 4.55 -1.37
CA GLY A 12 15.44 4.13 -2.77
C GLY A 12 14.07 4.40 -3.39
N ALA A 13 12.99 4.07 -2.69
CA ALA A 13 11.64 4.37 -3.15
C ALA A 13 11.39 5.88 -3.27
N ALA A 14 11.85 6.67 -2.30
CA ALA A 14 11.74 8.12 -2.32
C ALA A 14 12.50 8.74 -3.48
N TYR A 15 13.75 8.32 -3.71
CA TYR A 15 14.55 8.80 -4.82
C TYR A 15 13.90 8.45 -6.17
N TYR A 16 13.46 7.20 -6.34
CA TYR A 16 12.81 6.80 -7.59
C TYR A 16 11.52 7.57 -7.84
N ALA A 17 10.65 7.70 -6.82
CA ALA A 17 9.39 8.43 -6.95
C ALA A 17 9.64 9.91 -7.29
N GLU A 18 10.68 10.52 -6.73
CA GLU A 18 11.11 11.87 -7.09
C GLU A 18 11.52 11.97 -8.56
N GLN A 19 12.41 11.08 -9.00
CA GLN A 19 12.86 11.05 -10.39
C GLN A 19 11.70 10.77 -11.35
N ALA A 20 10.76 9.90 -10.98
CA ALA A 20 9.57 9.63 -11.77
C ALA A 20 8.69 10.89 -11.92
N LYS A 21 8.54 11.68 -10.85
CA LYS A 21 7.80 12.95 -10.89
C LYS A 21 8.50 13.98 -11.77
N VAL A 22 9.81 14.17 -11.58
CA VAL A 22 10.63 15.12 -12.36
C VAL A 22 10.63 14.76 -13.85
N ASN A 23 10.82 13.48 -14.17
CA ASN A 23 10.85 12.98 -15.55
C ASN A 23 9.46 12.76 -16.15
N LYS A 24 8.38 13.07 -15.41
CA LYS A 24 6.97 12.90 -15.83
C LYS A 24 6.67 11.49 -16.33
N VAL A 25 7.24 10.49 -15.66
CA VAL A 25 6.97 9.08 -15.98
C VAL A 25 5.50 8.79 -15.72
N ASN A 26 4.83 8.20 -16.71
CA ASN A 26 3.42 7.84 -16.58
C ASN A 26 3.27 6.55 -15.75
N ILE A 27 3.06 6.71 -14.44
CA ILE A 27 2.83 5.60 -13.49
C ILE A 27 1.37 5.64 -13.07
N GLU A 28 0.58 4.69 -13.57
CA GLU A 28 -0.85 4.57 -13.21
C GLU A 28 -1.05 4.10 -11.77
N ALA A 29 -0.24 3.13 -11.33
CA ALA A 29 -0.32 2.55 -10.01
C ALA A 29 1.01 1.94 -9.56
N MET A 30 1.32 2.09 -8.28
CA MET A 30 2.45 1.44 -7.63
C MET A 30 1.95 0.42 -6.59
N PHE A 31 2.53 -0.77 -6.61
CA PHE A 31 2.22 -1.86 -5.70
C PHE A 31 3.45 -2.21 -4.87
N THR A 32 3.38 -2.00 -3.56
CA THR A 32 4.34 -2.60 -2.63
C THR A 32 3.88 -3.99 -2.25
N ASN A 33 4.68 -4.99 -2.60
CA ASN A 33 4.49 -6.35 -2.13
C ASN A 33 5.55 -6.65 -1.07
N ASP A 34 5.18 -6.55 0.20
CA ASP A 34 6.11 -6.71 1.30
C ASP A 34 5.53 -7.67 2.35
N ILE A 35 6.28 -8.75 2.61
CA ILE A 35 5.87 -9.92 3.39
C ILE A 35 4.70 -10.67 2.73
N VAL A 36 4.92 -11.20 1.52
CA VAL A 36 4.03 -12.21 0.90
C VAL A 36 4.83 -13.48 0.62
N GLY A 37 4.39 -14.61 1.16
CA GLY A 37 5.04 -15.92 1.10
C GLY A 37 5.59 -16.45 2.43
N GLY A 38 5.46 -15.74 3.55
CA GLY A 38 5.91 -16.17 4.88
C GLY A 38 5.06 -17.28 5.50
N ALA A 39 3.85 -17.53 4.97
CA ALA A 39 2.91 -18.55 5.43
C ALA A 39 3.43 -20.02 5.34
N MET A 40 4.60 -20.25 4.72
CA MET A 40 5.25 -21.57 4.64
C MET A 40 5.52 -22.20 6.01
N LYS A 41 5.68 -21.40 7.08
CA LYS A 41 5.97 -21.93 8.43
C LYS A 41 4.74 -22.46 9.18
N PHE A 42 3.54 -22.22 8.67
CA PHE A 42 2.31 -22.72 9.27
C PHE A 42 1.60 -23.61 8.26
N LYS A 43 1.95 -24.92 8.27
CA LYS A 43 1.40 -25.96 7.37
C LYS A 43 -0.15 -25.95 7.30
N ASN A 44 -0.80 -25.41 8.35
CA ASN A 44 -2.24 -25.27 8.50
C ASN A 44 -2.71 -23.81 8.75
N SER A 45 -2.00 -22.78 8.26
CA SER A 45 -2.47 -21.40 8.46
C SER A 45 -3.83 -21.18 7.79
N PRO A 46 -4.85 -20.71 8.53
CA PRO A 46 -6.21 -20.54 8.02
C PRO A 46 -6.33 -19.44 6.94
N ASP A 47 -5.31 -18.58 6.77
CA ASP A 47 -5.38 -17.39 5.93
C ASP A 47 -4.46 -17.41 4.71
N ARG A 48 -4.02 -18.59 4.25
CA ARG A 48 -3.18 -18.77 3.03
C ARG A 48 -3.78 -18.19 1.76
N ASN A 49 -5.10 -17.98 1.78
CA ASN A 49 -5.92 -17.53 0.68
C ASN A 49 -6.35 -16.06 0.84
N LYS A 50 -5.69 -15.30 1.71
CA LYS A 50 -6.02 -13.91 1.98
C LYS A 50 -4.76 -13.06 1.98
N VAL A 51 -4.92 -11.81 1.60
CA VAL A 51 -3.92 -10.75 1.76
C VAL A 51 -4.61 -9.51 2.29
N ARG A 52 -3.87 -8.65 3.00
CA ARG A 52 -4.34 -7.33 3.39
C ARG A 52 -3.87 -6.33 2.34
N ILE A 53 -4.78 -5.46 1.91
CA ILE A 53 -4.48 -4.34 1.02
C ILE A 53 -4.64 -3.05 1.82
N PHE A 54 -3.53 -2.38 2.11
CA PHE A 54 -3.53 -1.07 2.74
C PHE A 54 -3.65 0.02 1.67
N SER A 55 -4.60 0.92 1.89
CA SER A 55 -4.93 2.02 0.99
C SER A 55 -5.13 3.31 1.77
N GLU A 56 -4.39 4.36 1.38
CA GLU A 56 -4.53 5.70 1.93
C GLU A 56 -5.91 6.29 1.61
N GLY A 57 -6.53 6.98 2.58
CA GLY A 57 -7.83 7.62 2.40
C GLY A 57 -7.74 9.11 2.05
N VAL A 58 -7.02 9.88 2.86
CA VAL A 58 -6.76 11.29 2.58
C VAL A 58 -5.40 11.36 1.87
N PRO A 59 -5.32 11.86 0.62
CA PRO A 59 -4.06 11.91 -0.12
C PRO A 59 -2.98 12.69 0.65
N SER A 60 -1.78 12.11 0.76
CA SER A 60 -0.65 12.77 1.43
C SER A 60 -0.17 14.05 0.70
N ASP A 61 -0.46 14.19 -0.58
CA ASP A 61 -0.07 15.35 -1.41
C ASP A 61 -1.20 16.38 -1.61
N GLU A 62 -2.31 16.28 -0.87
CA GLU A 62 -3.45 17.18 -1.06
C GLU A 62 -3.11 18.65 -0.74
N THR A 63 -3.51 19.56 -1.63
CA THR A 63 -3.47 21.01 -1.38
C THR A 63 -4.58 21.44 -0.41
N PRO A 64 -4.47 22.59 0.27
CA PRO A 64 -5.53 23.10 1.14
C PRO A 64 -6.89 23.24 0.44
N GLN A 65 -6.89 23.61 -0.85
CA GLN A 65 -8.08 23.71 -1.68
C GLN A 65 -8.72 22.33 -1.90
N GLN A 66 -7.92 21.32 -2.27
CA GLN A 66 -8.40 19.94 -2.41
C GLN A 66 -8.93 19.38 -1.08
N ALA A 67 -8.25 19.66 0.03
CA ALA A 67 -8.69 19.26 1.37
C ALA A 67 -10.05 19.90 1.74
N ASN A 68 -10.28 21.17 1.38
CA ASN A 68 -11.57 21.84 1.57
C ASN A 68 -12.67 21.18 0.74
N THR A 69 -12.41 20.90 -0.55
CA THR A 69 -13.35 20.20 -1.41
C THR A 69 -13.69 18.82 -0.85
N ARG A 70 -12.68 18.02 -0.49
CA ARG A 70 -12.87 16.70 0.11
C ARG A 70 -13.76 16.76 1.36
N ARG A 71 -13.48 17.70 2.27
CA ARG A 71 -14.30 17.90 3.49
C ARG A 71 -15.74 18.31 3.17
N SER A 72 -15.95 19.13 2.14
CA SER A 72 -17.31 19.55 1.75
C SER A 72 -18.15 18.41 1.18
N VAL A 73 -17.53 17.43 0.54
CA VAL A 73 -18.23 16.29 -0.08
C VAL A 73 -18.18 15.00 0.75
N GLY A 74 -17.43 14.99 1.85
CA GLY A 74 -17.20 13.77 2.65
C GLY A 74 -16.38 12.70 1.91
N GLY A 75 -15.41 13.14 1.10
CA GLY A 75 -14.66 12.29 0.17
C GLY A 75 -13.51 11.49 0.79
N GLU A 76 -13.47 11.28 2.11
CA GLU A 76 -12.38 10.57 2.78
C GLU A 76 -12.16 9.15 2.22
N ASN A 77 -13.22 8.51 1.69
CA ASN A 77 -13.20 7.15 1.14
C ASN A 77 -12.92 7.05 -0.36
N ASP A 78 -12.68 8.18 -1.03
CA ASP A 78 -12.68 8.26 -2.50
C ASP A 78 -11.33 8.53 -3.14
N SER A 79 -10.24 8.45 -2.38
CA SER A 79 -8.88 8.53 -2.94
C SER A 79 -8.61 7.51 -4.03
N ALA A 80 -7.71 7.85 -4.94
CA ALA A 80 -7.24 6.95 -5.99
C ALA A 80 -6.76 5.61 -5.43
N SER A 81 -6.04 5.61 -4.31
CA SER A 81 -5.57 4.38 -3.65
C SER A 81 -6.71 3.50 -3.12
N ARG A 82 -7.81 4.08 -2.62
CA ARG A 82 -9.00 3.32 -2.20
C ARG A 82 -9.77 2.78 -3.41
N GLN A 83 -9.87 3.55 -4.48
CA GLN A 83 -10.47 3.06 -5.74
C GLN A 83 -9.66 1.90 -6.32
N LEU A 84 -8.33 2.02 -6.34
CA LEU A 84 -7.45 0.94 -6.78
C LEU A 84 -7.61 -0.32 -5.92
N ALA A 85 -7.68 -0.18 -4.59
CA ALA A 85 -7.91 -1.31 -3.71
C ALA A 85 -9.28 -2.00 -3.95
N ARG A 86 -10.34 -1.22 -4.18
CA ARG A 86 -11.67 -1.75 -4.56
C ARG A 86 -11.62 -2.47 -5.89
N TYR A 87 -10.95 -1.89 -6.90
CA TYR A 87 -10.77 -2.51 -8.21
C TYR A 87 -10.07 -3.88 -8.09
N ILE A 88 -8.99 -3.97 -7.32
CA ILE A 88 -8.28 -5.24 -7.10
C ILE A 88 -9.17 -6.27 -6.41
N LYS A 89 -9.96 -5.84 -5.42
CA LYS A 89 -10.92 -6.72 -4.74
C LYS A 89 -11.93 -7.28 -5.72
N GLU A 90 -12.51 -6.42 -6.56
CA GLU A 90 -13.47 -6.82 -7.59
C GLU A 90 -12.86 -7.80 -8.60
N GLN A 91 -11.65 -7.51 -9.10
CA GLN A 91 -10.97 -8.42 -10.03
C GLN A 91 -10.62 -9.75 -9.35
N SER A 92 -10.22 -9.72 -8.08
CA SER A 92 -9.91 -10.94 -7.33
C SER A 92 -11.14 -11.81 -7.13
N ASP A 93 -12.29 -11.22 -6.77
CA ASP A 93 -13.55 -11.95 -6.61
C ASP A 93 -14.00 -12.60 -7.93
N LYS A 94 -13.73 -11.93 -9.05
CA LYS A 94 -14.08 -12.42 -10.39
C LYS A 94 -13.20 -13.58 -10.86
N TYR A 95 -11.89 -13.49 -10.63
CA TYR A 95 -10.92 -14.43 -11.23
C TYR A 95 -10.33 -15.45 -10.24
N LEU A 96 -10.39 -15.21 -8.93
CA LEU A 96 -9.76 -16.04 -7.91
C LEU A 96 -10.80 -16.61 -6.92
N LYS A 97 -11.42 -17.73 -7.29
CA LYS A 97 -12.54 -18.36 -6.55
C LYS A 97 -12.27 -18.60 -5.05
N ASN A 98 -11.03 -18.93 -4.71
CA ASN A 98 -10.64 -19.30 -3.35
C ASN A 98 -9.68 -18.28 -2.73
N PHE A 99 -9.61 -17.05 -3.23
CA PHE A 99 -8.72 -16.02 -2.71
C PHE A 99 -9.50 -14.74 -2.42
N SER A 100 -9.30 -14.15 -1.24
CA SER A 100 -10.06 -12.98 -0.80
C SER A 100 -9.12 -11.92 -0.25
N PRO A 101 -8.87 -10.83 -1.00
CA PRO A 101 -8.20 -9.66 -0.48
C PRO A 101 -9.06 -8.96 0.58
N TRP A 102 -8.44 -8.54 1.67
CA TRP A 102 -9.05 -7.72 2.70
C TRP A 102 -8.55 -6.29 2.59
N ILE A 103 -9.43 -5.38 2.20
CA ILE A 103 -9.11 -3.95 2.13
C ILE A 103 -9.03 -3.40 3.56
N ILE A 104 -7.90 -2.78 3.88
CA ILE A 104 -7.63 -2.08 5.13
C ILE A 104 -7.59 -0.59 4.83
N TYR A 105 -8.54 0.15 5.41
CA TYR A 105 -8.65 1.61 5.27
C TYR A 105 -7.64 2.36 6.14
N ARG A 106 -6.37 2.07 5.89
CA ARG A 106 -5.20 2.72 6.49
C ARG A 106 -4.11 2.80 5.46
N ARG A 107 -3.28 3.84 5.58
CA ARG A 107 -2.09 4.01 4.74
C ARG A 107 -1.08 2.87 4.93
N ASP A 108 -0.88 2.42 6.17
CA ASP A 108 -0.03 1.27 6.51
C ASP A 108 -0.41 0.72 7.91
N ARG A 109 0.36 -0.28 8.37
CA ARG A 109 0.38 -0.82 9.73
C ARG A 109 0.93 0.20 10.72
N TYR A 110 0.60 0.05 11.99
CA TYR A 110 1.10 0.95 13.04
C TYR A 110 2.62 0.90 13.17
N GLY A 111 3.25 2.08 13.27
CA GLY A 111 4.69 2.21 13.50
C GLY A 111 5.56 1.67 12.35
N ARG A 112 5.00 1.50 11.15
CA ARG A 112 5.70 0.95 9.98
C ARG A 112 5.54 1.88 8.78
N GLY A 113 6.46 1.69 7.84
CA GLY A 113 6.35 2.24 6.49
C GLY A 113 6.62 1.15 5.46
N GLY A 114 6.49 1.52 4.19
CA GLY A 114 6.84 0.69 3.06
C GLY A 114 6.97 1.56 1.81
N ASP A 115 7.53 0.99 0.76
CA ASP A 115 7.90 1.72 -0.46
C ASP A 115 6.74 2.46 -1.15
N HIS A 116 5.48 2.17 -0.82
CA HIS A 116 4.32 2.87 -1.35
C HIS A 116 4.16 4.27 -0.76
N ILE A 117 4.66 4.54 0.45
CA ILE A 117 4.51 5.83 1.13
C ILE A 117 5.18 6.96 0.32
N PRO A 118 6.45 6.85 -0.11
CA PRO A 118 7.07 7.93 -0.88
C PRO A 118 6.41 8.21 -2.23
N PHE A 119 5.69 7.23 -2.80
CA PHE A 119 4.88 7.41 -4.00
C PHE A 119 3.59 8.18 -3.67
N LEU A 120 2.89 7.83 -2.60
CA LEU A 120 1.71 8.55 -2.12
C LEU A 120 2.04 10.03 -1.83
N GLU A 121 3.15 10.28 -1.13
CA GLU A 121 3.61 11.64 -0.80
C GLU A 121 3.96 12.50 -2.03
N ARG A 122 4.13 11.88 -3.20
CA ARG A 122 4.41 12.56 -4.48
C ARG A 122 3.21 12.57 -5.43
N GLY A 123 2.04 12.13 -4.94
CA GLY A 123 0.79 12.13 -5.68
C GLY A 123 0.61 10.99 -6.66
N PHE A 124 1.36 9.91 -6.50
CA PHE A 124 1.10 8.67 -7.24
C PHE A 124 0.07 7.82 -6.51
N THR A 125 -0.79 7.16 -7.27
CA THR A 125 -1.66 6.11 -6.75
C THR A 125 -0.79 4.93 -6.30
N ALA A 126 -0.84 4.58 -5.01
CA ALA A 126 -0.08 3.46 -4.50
C ALA A 126 -0.79 2.70 -3.37
N ILE A 127 -0.50 1.42 -3.27
CA ILE A 127 -1.04 0.54 -2.22
C ILE A 127 0.02 -0.44 -1.73
N ARG A 128 -0.21 -0.98 -0.54
CA ARG A 128 0.58 -2.09 0.02
C ARG A 128 -0.24 -3.35 0.11
N ILE A 129 0.35 -4.45 -0.35
CA ILE A 129 -0.17 -5.81 -0.23
C ILE A 129 0.74 -6.56 0.73
N THR A 130 0.16 -7.19 1.75
CA THR A 130 0.94 -7.92 2.77
C THR A 130 0.14 -9.08 3.33
N GLU A 131 0.81 -10.09 3.87
CA GLU A 131 0.15 -11.24 4.49
C GLU A 131 -0.72 -10.83 5.71
N PRO A 132 -1.81 -11.58 5.98
CA PRO A 132 -2.65 -11.37 7.17
C PRO A 132 -1.89 -11.68 8.47
N ASN A 133 -1.12 -12.77 8.45
CA ASN A 133 -0.40 -13.29 9.61
C ASN A 133 1.05 -12.83 9.56
N GLU A 134 1.32 -11.76 10.29
CA GLU A 134 2.66 -11.24 10.44
C GLU A 134 3.32 -11.82 11.70
N ASP A 135 4.46 -12.47 11.53
CA ASP A 135 5.26 -12.98 12.63
C ASP A 135 6.06 -11.82 13.26
N TYR A 136 5.49 -11.18 14.28
CA TYR A 136 6.11 -10.07 15.01
C TYR A 136 7.43 -10.47 15.71
N THR A 137 7.76 -11.76 15.82
CA THR A 137 9.02 -12.23 16.42
C THR A 137 10.24 -12.07 15.51
N ARG A 138 10.04 -11.77 14.22
CA ARG A 138 11.12 -11.53 13.25
C ARG A 138 11.28 -10.08 12.83
N GLN A 139 10.62 -9.18 13.54
CA GLN A 139 10.80 -7.77 13.26
C GLN A 139 12.19 -7.35 13.76
N HIS A 140 12.92 -6.62 12.91
CA HIS A 140 14.09 -5.86 13.34
C HIS A 140 13.64 -4.89 14.45
N GLN A 141 13.84 -5.31 15.70
CA GLN A 141 13.95 -4.43 16.84
C GLN A 141 15.33 -3.80 16.75
N ASN A 142 15.42 -2.64 16.15
CA ASN A 142 16.49 -1.73 16.52
C ASN A 142 15.84 -0.68 17.43
N LEU A 143 16.35 -0.67 18.67
CA LEU A 143 16.07 0.29 19.74
C LEU A 143 16.11 1.74 19.25
#